data_AF-A0A382I3L5-F1
#
_entry.id   AF-A0A382I3L5-F1
#
_cell.length_a   1.000
_cell.length_b   1.000
_cell.length_c   1.000
_cell.angle_alpha   90.00
_cell.angle_beta   90.00
_cell.angle_gamma   90.00
#
_symmetry.space_group_name_H-M   'P 1'
#
loop_
_entity.id
_entity.type
_entity.pdbx_description
1 polymer ?
#
loop_
_entity_poly.entity_id
_entity_poly.type
_entity_poly.pdbx_seq_one_letter_code
_entity_poly.pdbx_strand_id
1 'polypeptide(L)'
;MQVSVETIEGLKRKMTIAIPGDKVDTAVNDRLQDTARTLQLKGFRKGKVPVKVVKSKFGEGVRQEVVGELMNQGYYDALNQERLKPASQPQIEATKLQEGEDLEFIAIFEVY
;
A
#
# COMPACT_ATOMS: atom_id res chain seq x y z
N MET A 1 -8.36 -0.40 9.69
CA MET A 1 -8.27 0.66 8.66
C MET A 1 -9.16 1.77 9.14
N GLN A 2 -8.60 2.97 9.24
CA GLN A 2 -9.32 4.16 9.65
C GLN A 2 -9.40 5.09 8.44
N VAL A 3 -10.60 5.57 8.14
CA VAL A 3 -10.87 6.47 7.02
C VAL A 3 -11.52 7.71 7.60
N SER A 4 -10.94 8.87 7.32
CA SER A 4 -11.49 10.17 7.70
C SER A 4 -11.66 11.00 6.45
N VAL A 5 -12.90 11.41 6.16
CA VAL A 5 -13.21 12.27 5.00
C VAL A 5 -13.49 13.68 5.49
N GLU A 6 -12.68 14.63 5.02
CA GLU A 6 -12.83 16.06 5.22
C GLU A 6 -13.30 16.71 3.93
N THR A 7 -14.24 17.64 4.05
CA THR A 7 -14.68 18.48 2.92
C THR A 7 -13.91 19.77 2.97
N ILE A 8 -13.12 20.07 1.95
CA ILE A 8 -12.34 21.32 1.90
C ILE A 8 -13.21 22.42 1.31
N GLU A 9 -13.36 22.45 -0.02
CA GLU A 9 -14.07 23.49 -0.75
C GLU A 9 -14.74 22.94 -2.01
N GLY A 10 -16.01 23.31 -2.20
CA GLY A 10 -16.80 22.90 -3.37
C GLY A 10 -16.85 21.39 -3.53
N LEU A 11 -16.24 20.89 -4.60
CA LEU A 11 -16.20 19.47 -4.94
C LEU A 11 -14.94 18.76 -4.40
N LYS A 12 -14.00 19.48 -3.79
CA LYS A 12 -12.76 18.89 -3.27
C LYS A 12 -12.99 18.20 -1.93
N ARG A 13 -12.63 16.93 -1.88
CA ARG A 13 -12.61 16.09 -0.69
C ARG A 13 -11.17 15.69 -0.38
N LYS A 14 -10.86 15.69 0.91
CA LYS A 14 -9.60 15.20 1.44
C LYS A 14 -9.91 13.97 2.27
N MET A 15 -9.30 12.85 1.92
CA MET A 15 -9.51 11.59 2.59
C MET A 15 -8.19 11.14 3.21
N THR A 16 -8.18 11.09 4.53
CA THR A 16 -7.04 10.58 5.30
C THR A 16 -7.31 9.11 5.59
N ILE A 17 -6.39 8.25 5.16
CA ILE A 17 -6.48 6.81 5.34
C ILE A 17 -5.29 6.35 6.18
N ALA A 18 -5.59 5.63 7.26
CA ALA A 18 -4.60 4.94 8.07
C ALA A 18 -4.79 3.42 7.92
N ILE A 19 -3.75 2.76 7.41
CA ILE A 19 -3.67 1.31 7.27
C ILE A 19 -2.76 0.78 8.39
N PRO A 20 -3.23 -0.17 9.22
CA PRO A 20 -2.42 -0.75 10.28
C PRO A 20 -1.15 -1.39 9.73
N GLY A 21 -0.02 -1.20 10.42
CA GLY A 21 1.27 -1.81 10.08
C GLY A 21 1.20 -3.32 9.89
N ASP A 22 0.38 -4.02 10.70
CA ASP A 22 0.17 -5.47 10.60
C ASP A 22 -0.33 -5.92 9.22
N LYS A 23 -1.22 -5.12 8.60
CA LYS A 23 -1.72 -5.42 7.25
C LYS A 23 -0.63 -5.23 6.20
N VAL A 24 0.21 -4.20 6.38
CA VAL A 24 1.36 -3.95 5.50
C VAL A 24 2.34 -5.11 5.60
N ASP A 25 2.70 -5.53 6.81
CA ASP A 25 3.64 -6.63 7.03
C ASP A 25 3.11 -7.96 6.48
N THR A 26 1.81 -8.22 6.60
CA THR A 26 1.18 -9.39 5.99
C THR A 26 1.32 -9.37 4.47
N ALA A 27 0.94 -8.26 3.82
CA ALA A 27 1.05 -8.10 2.38
C ALA A 27 2.50 -8.18 1.87
N VAL A 28 3.45 -7.61 2.63
CA VAL A 28 4.88 -7.71 2.32
C VAL A 28 5.35 -9.16 2.42
N ASN A 29 4.96 -9.89 3.46
CA ASN A 29 5.32 -11.30 3.61
C ASN A 29 4.76 -12.17 2.48
N ASP A 30 3.51 -11.94 2.08
CA ASP A 30 2.88 -12.66 0.96
C ASP A 30 3.61 -12.37 -0.35
N ARG A 31 3.90 -11.09 -0.63
CA ARG A 31 4.65 -10.69 -1.82
C ARG A 31 6.07 -11.27 -1.83
N LEU A 32 6.74 -11.32 -0.68
CA LEU A 32 8.05 -11.94 -0.54
C LEU A 32 8.01 -13.46 -0.80
N GLN A 33 6.94 -14.16 -0.41
CA GLN A 33 6.77 -15.57 -0.71
C GLN A 33 6.54 -15.82 -2.21
N ASP A 34 5.72 -15.01 -2.87
CA ASP A 34 5.49 -15.11 -4.32
C ASP A 34 6.76 -14.82 -5.11
N THR A 35 7.49 -13.79 -4.68
CA THR A 35 8.80 -13.44 -5.20
C THR A 35 9.78 -14.60 -5.01
N ALA A 36 9.80 -15.25 -3.85
CA ALA A 36 10.65 -16.42 -3.59
C ALA A 36 10.32 -17.64 -4.47
N ARG A 37 9.05 -17.83 -4.84
CA ARG A 37 8.59 -18.92 -5.73
C ARG A 37 9.01 -18.72 -7.18
N THR A 38 9.08 -17.47 -7.62
CA THR A 38 9.39 -17.11 -9.02
C THR A 38 10.88 -16.85 -9.25
N LEU A 39 11.60 -16.40 -8.22
CA LEU A 39 13.00 -16.05 -8.33
C LEU A 39 13.91 -17.23 -8.67
N GLN A 40 14.88 -16.93 -9.51
CA GLN A 40 16.05 -17.77 -9.75
C GLN A 40 17.27 -17.02 -9.20
N LEU A 41 17.77 -17.46 -8.06
CA LEU A 41 18.99 -16.92 -7.45
C LEU A 41 20.15 -17.89 -7.69
N LYS A 42 21.35 -17.37 -8.01
CA LYS A 42 22.55 -18.21 -8.16
C LYS A 42 22.80 -19.00 -6.85
N GLY A 43 22.93 -20.32 -6.96
CA GLY A 43 23.10 -21.23 -5.82
C GLY A 43 21.82 -21.86 -5.28
N PHE A 44 20.63 -21.40 -5.71
CA PHE A 44 19.34 -21.98 -5.31
C PHE A 44 18.56 -22.48 -6.52
N ARG A 45 17.91 -23.64 -6.39
CA ARG A 45 16.96 -24.12 -7.39
C ARG A 45 15.78 -23.14 -7.45
N LYS A 46 15.30 -22.83 -8.66
CA LYS A 46 14.15 -21.93 -8.89
C LYS A 46 13.01 -22.26 -7.92
N GLY A 47 12.50 -21.24 -7.23
CA GLY A 47 11.40 -21.37 -6.27
C GLY A 47 11.74 -21.98 -4.90
N LYS A 48 13.00 -22.35 -4.65
CA LYS A 48 13.48 -22.90 -3.37
C LYS A 48 14.48 -21.96 -2.69
N VAL A 49 14.28 -20.65 -2.84
CA VAL A 49 15.08 -19.64 -2.17
C VAL A 49 14.47 -19.38 -0.78
N PRO A 50 15.24 -19.44 0.32
CA PRO A 50 14.73 -19.09 1.65
C PRO A 50 14.28 -17.63 1.71
N VAL A 51 13.15 -17.38 2.37
CA VAL A 51 12.56 -16.04 2.53
C VAL A 51 13.55 -15.05 3.17
N LYS A 52 14.42 -15.51 4.09
CA LYS A 52 15.47 -14.67 4.69
C LYS A 52 16.43 -14.06 3.66
N VAL A 53 16.80 -14.83 2.64
CA VAL A 53 17.73 -14.37 1.58
C VAL A 53 17.01 -13.39 0.65
N VAL A 54 15.74 -13.65 0.34
CA VAL A 54 14.91 -12.76 -0.47
C VAL A 54 14.67 -11.43 0.25
N LYS A 55 14.31 -11.47 1.53
CA LYS A 55 14.14 -10.27 2.37
C LYS A 55 15.41 -9.43 2.43
N SER A 56 16.58 -10.05 2.56
CA SER A 56 17.85 -9.32 2.60
C SER A 56 18.21 -8.61 1.28
N LYS A 57 17.77 -9.13 0.13
CA LYS A 57 18.11 -8.56 -1.19
C LYS A 57 17.02 -7.69 -1.81
N PHE A 58 15.77 -8.01 -1.54
CA PHE A 58 14.59 -7.43 -2.16
C PHE A 58 13.60 -6.85 -1.15
N GLY A 59 13.88 -6.92 0.15
CA GLY A 59 12.96 -6.50 1.21
C GLY A 59 12.49 -5.06 1.06
N GLU A 60 13.42 -4.11 0.89
CA GLU A 60 13.07 -2.69 0.74
C GLU A 60 12.28 -2.42 -0.55
N GLY A 61 12.69 -3.01 -1.68
CA GLY A 61 12.01 -2.81 -2.96
C GLY A 61 10.60 -3.39 -2.96
N VAL A 62 10.44 -4.61 -2.45
CA VAL A 62 9.13 -5.27 -2.30
C VAL A 62 8.25 -4.48 -1.34
N ARG A 63 8.81 -3.95 -0.26
CA ARG A 63 8.07 -3.09 0.67
C ARG A 63 7.53 -1.84 -0.02
N GLN A 64 8.35 -1.12 -0.78
CA GLN A 64 7.92 0.08 -1.48
C GLN A 64 6.82 -0.22 -2.51
N GLU A 65 6.94 -1.33 -3.24
CA GLU A 65 5.92 -1.78 -4.20
C GLU A 65 4.59 -2.09 -3.49
N VAL A 66 4.65 -2.88 -2.41
CA VAL A 66 3.47 -3.26 -1.62
C VAL A 66 2.82 -2.04 -0.97
N VAL A 67 3.62 -1.10 -0.47
CA VAL A 67 3.09 0.17 0.08
C VAL A 67 2.32 0.93 -0.99
N GLY A 68 2.88 1.10 -2.18
CA GLY A 68 2.18 1.78 -3.28
C GLY A 68 0.88 1.07 -3.69
N GLU A 69 0.89 -0.27 -3.71
CA GLU A 69 -0.30 -1.06 -4.00
C GLU A 69 -1.37 -0.92 -2.91
N LEU A 70 -0.98 -1.00 -1.63
CA LEU A 70 -1.89 -0.84 -0.50
C LEU A 70 -2.49 0.57 -0.41
N MET A 71 -1.74 1.61 -0.77
CA MET A 71 -2.26 2.97 -0.84
C MET A 71 -3.38 3.07 -1.88
N ASN A 72 -3.16 2.49 -3.07
CA ASN A 72 -4.17 2.46 -4.12
C ASN A 72 -5.38 1.61 -3.72
N GLN A 73 -5.16 0.39 -3.23
CA GLN A 73 -6.25 -0.48 -2.77
C GLN A 73 -7.04 0.16 -1.64
N GLY A 74 -6.36 0.70 -0.63
CA GLY A 74 -6.99 1.41 0.49
C GLY A 74 -7.78 2.62 0.03
N TYR A 75 -7.30 3.37 -0.98
CA TYR A 75 -8.07 4.45 -1.58
C TYR A 75 -9.36 3.96 -2.25
N TYR A 76 -9.29 2.91 -3.08
CA TYR A 76 -10.48 2.34 -3.73
C TYR A 76 -11.47 1.74 -2.73
N ASP A 77 -10.98 1.06 -1.70
CA ASP A 77 -11.81 0.49 -0.64
C ASP A 77 -12.52 1.59 0.14
N ALA A 78 -11.83 2.68 0.46
CA ALA A 78 -12.41 3.83 1.14
C ALA A 78 -13.47 4.54 0.28
N LEU A 79 -13.21 4.72 -1.02
CA LEU A 79 -14.21 5.24 -1.96
C LEU A 79 -15.46 4.36 -2.03
N ASN A 80 -15.28 3.03 -2.06
CA ASN A 80 -16.39 2.09 -2.11
C ASN A 80 -17.22 2.09 -0.82
N GLN A 81 -16.56 2.19 0.34
CA GLN A 81 -17.24 2.30 1.64
C GLN A 81 -18.09 3.57 1.73
N GLU A 82 -17.53 4.70 1.33
CA GLU A 82 -18.20 6.01 1.33
C GLU A 82 -19.11 6.23 0.11
N ARG A 83 -19.11 5.29 -0.84
CA ARG A 83 -19.81 5.34 -2.14
C ARG A 83 -19.52 6.62 -2.93
N LEU A 84 -18.31 7.15 -2.80
CA LEU A 84 -17.88 8.36 -3.48
C LEU A 84 -17.36 8.02 -4.87
N LYS A 85 -17.74 8.82 -5.86
CA LYS A 85 -17.23 8.70 -7.23
C LYS A 85 -16.26 9.84 -7.50
N PRO A 86 -14.95 9.57 -7.59
CA PRO A 86 -14.00 10.60 -7.94
C PRO A 86 -14.20 11.02 -9.40
N ALA A 87 -14.22 12.32 -9.65
CA ALA A 87 -14.26 12.92 -10.98
C ALA A 87 -12.86 13.05 -11.60
N SER A 88 -11.81 13.08 -10.77
CA SER A 88 -10.41 13.24 -11.17
C SER A 88 -9.51 12.21 -10.50
N GLN A 89 -8.29 12.05 -11.02
CA GLN A 89 -7.29 11.23 -10.34
C GLN A 89 -6.93 11.87 -8.99
N PRO A 90 -6.89 11.11 -7.89
CA PRO A 90 -6.51 11.65 -6.61
C PRO A 90 -5.03 12.06 -6.59
N GLN A 91 -4.75 13.17 -5.91
CA GLN A 91 -3.40 13.46 -5.45
C GLN A 91 -3.19 12.73 -4.13
N ILE A 92 -2.34 11.69 -4.15
CA ILE A 92 -2.02 10.88 -2.98
C ILE A 92 -0.69 11.37 -2.41
N GLU A 93 -0.73 11.85 -1.18
CA GLU A 93 0.42 12.28 -0.41
C GLU A 93 0.65 11.32 0.75
N ALA A 94 1.80 10.66 0.74
CA ALA A 94 2.20 9.78 1.83
C ALA A 94 2.72 10.61 3.01
N THR A 95 2.12 10.46 4.18
CA THR A 95 2.53 11.21 5.39
C THR A 95 3.50 10.41 6.24
N LYS A 96 3.27 9.10 6.39
CA LYS A 96 4.15 8.19 7.13
C LYS A 96 4.42 6.91 6.35
N LEU A 97 5.70 6.61 6.16
CA LEU A 97 6.19 5.42 5.46
C LEU A 97 7.22 4.62 6.27
N GLN A 98 7.20 4.76 7.60
CA GLN A 98 8.22 4.13 8.44
C GLN A 98 8.00 2.62 8.61
N GLU A 99 9.11 1.91 8.82
CA GLU A 99 9.07 0.46 8.97
C GLU A 99 8.45 0.04 10.31
N GLY A 100 7.33 -0.69 10.25
CA GLY A 100 6.64 -1.21 11.44
C GLY A 100 5.65 -0.22 12.06
N GLU A 101 5.48 0.96 11.46
CA GLU A 101 4.46 1.91 11.84
C GLU A 101 3.24 1.83 10.90
N ASP A 102 2.13 2.41 11.37
CA ASP A 102 0.92 2.53 10.57
C ASP A 102 1.18 3.42 9.35
N LEU A 103 0.70 2.94 8.20
CA LEU A 103 0.80 3.66 6.96
C LEU A 103 -0.32 4.71 6.90
N GLU A 104 0.05 5.97 6.98
CA GLU A 104 -0.86 7.11 6.89
C GLU A 104 -0.62 7.87 5.59
N PHE A 105 -1.70 8.09 4.84
CA PHE A 105 -1.67 8.90 3.63
C PHE A 105 -2.95 9.70 3.44
N ILE A 106 -2.81 10.80 2.69
CA ILE A 106 -3.86 11.75 2.40
C ILE A 106 -4.12 11.67 0.90
N ALA A 107 -5.37 11.43 0.52
CA ALA A 107 -5.83 11.48 -0.87
C ALA A 107 -6.75 12.68 -1.06
N ILE A 108 -6.37 13.59 -1.96
CA ILE A 108 -7.18 14.75 -2.34
C ILE A 108 -7.79 14.48 -3.71
N PHE A 109 -9.11 14.54 -3.81
CA PHE A 109 -9.83 14.29 -5.07
C PHE A 109 -11.08 15.16 -5.17
N GLU A 110 -11.58 15.32 -6.39
CA GLU A 110 -12.85 16.00 -6.64
C GLU A 110 -13.97 14.97 -6.85
N VAL A 111 -15.16 15.23 -6.31
CA VAL A 111 -16.36 14.39 -6.48
C VAL A 111 -17.39 15.09 -7.36
N TYR A 112 -18.26 14.33 -8.03
CA TYR A 112 -19.39 14.87 -8.82
C TYR A 112 -20.74 14.41 -8.28
#